data_AF-A0A956EDX1-F1
#
_entry.id   AF-A0A956EDX1-F1
#
_cell.length_a   1.000
_cell.length_b   1.000
_cell.length_c   1.000
_cell.angle_alpha   90.00
_cell.angle_beta   90.00
_cell.angle_gamma   90.00
#
_symmetry.space_group_name_H-M   'P 1'
#
loop_
_entity.id
_entity.type
_entity.pdbx_description
1 polymer ?
#
loop_
_entity_poly.entity_id
_entity_poly.type
_entity_poly.pdbx_seq_one_letter_code
_entity_poly.pdbx_strand_id
1 'polypeptide(L)'
;MVMQAVERRSYTQIIRMLAERSTALLAAPEVDDEYSSWVRSLEETYGVNIKVETHMGPDNRPSSIDGVISGDGGMPSGFEWAFRIDRHETRFGLRSLDS
;
A
#
# COMPACT_ATOMS: atom_id res chain seq x y z
N MET A 1 15.89 -23.43 3.56
CA MET A 1 15.36 -22.38 4.45
C MET A 1 15.80 -21.00 3.94
N VAL A 2 15.41 -20.63 2.70
CA VAL A 2 15.83 -19.36 2.05
C VAL A 2 14.63 -18.57 1.50
N MET A 3 13.50 -19.21 1.19
CA MET A 3 12.30 -18.55 0.66
C MET A 3 11.70 -17.49 1.62
N GLN A 4 11.65 -17.80 2.92
CA GLN A 4 11.10 -16.90 3.96
C GLN A 4 11.83 -15.55 4.08
N ALA A 5 13.12 -15.48 3.72
CA ALA A 5 13.92 -14.25 3.82
C ALA A 5 13.79 -13.36 2.56
N VAL A 6 13.46 -13.95 1.41
CA VAL A 6 13.22 -13.23 0.15
C VAL A 6 11.83 -12.60 0.18
N GLU A 7 10.84 -13.35 0.65
CA GLU A 7 9.43 -12.92 0.78
C GLU A 7 9.24 -11.71 1.73
N ARG A 8 9.92 -11.72 2.89
CA ARG A 8 9.89 -10.56 3.82
C ARG A 8 10.51 -9.29 3.26
N ARG A 9 11.49 -9.42 2.34
CA ARG A 9 12.13 -8.28 1.68
C ARG A 9 11.20 -7.63 0.65
N SER A 10 10.30 -8.40 0.04
CA SER A 10 9.33 -7.89 -0.95
C SER A 10 8.30 -6.94 -0.33
N TYR A 11 7.64 -7.31 0.77
CA TYR A 11 6.62 -6.43 1.39
C TYR A 11 7.19 -5.11 1.93
N THR A 12 8.38 -5.16 2.54
CA THR A 12 9.05 -3.94 3.04
C THR A 12 9.34 -2.96 1.90
N GLN A 13 9.73 -3.47 0.72
CA GLN A 13 9.94 -2.64 -0.46
C GLN A 13 8.64 -2.07 -1.00
N ILE A 14 7.57 -2.87 -1.12
CA ILE A 14 6.25 -2.42 -1.57
C ILE A 14 5.72 -1.32 -0.65
N ILE A 15 5.77 -1.55 0.66
CA ILE A 15 5.38 -0.60 1.71
C ILE A 15 6.12 0.72 1.57
N ARG A 16 7.45 0.67 1.37
CA ARG A 16 8.26 1.88 1.18
C ARG A 16 7.88 2.64 -0.09
N MET A 17 7.71 1.93 -1.20
CA MET A 17 7.33 2.54 -2.48
C MET A 17 5.93 3.18 -2.41
N LEU A 18 4.97 2.52 -1.76
CA LEU A 18 3.66 3.07 -1.46
C LEU A 18 3.79 4.34 -0.62
N ALA A 19 4.52 4.30 0.51
CA ALA A 19 4.73 5.47 1.36
C ALA A 19 5.28 6.67 0.59
N GLU A 20 6.35 6.47 -0.20
CA GLU A 20 7.00 7.52 -0.97
C GLU A 20 6.04 8.14 -2.01
N ARG A 21 5.38 7.30 -2.82
CA ARG A 21 4.52 7.81 -3.91
C ARG A 21 3.17 8.33 -3.42
N SER A 22 2.56 7.72 -2.41
CA SER A 22 1.36 8.25 -1.75
C SER A 22 1.63 9.62 -1.12
N THR A 23 2.77 9.80 -0.46
CA THR A 23 3.15 11.11 0.11
C THR A 23 3.26 12.18 -0.97
N ALA A 24 3.87 11.85 -2.12
CA ALA A 24 3.94 12.75 -3.25
C ALA A 24 2.54 13.09 -3.81
N LEU A 25 1.64 12.09 -3.88
CA LEU A 25 0.25 12.30 -4.31
C LEU A 25 -0.53 13.21 -3.34
N LEU A 26 -0.35 13.05 -2.03
CA LEU A 26 -0.97 13.90 -1.01
C LEU A 26 -0.46 15.35 -1.00
N ALA A 27 0.75 15.58 -1.54
CA ALA A 27 1.33 16.90 -1.75
C ALA A 27 0.91 17.52 -3.09
N ALA A 28 0.42 16.71 -4.04
CA ALA A 28 -0.03 17.17 -5.35
C ALA A 28 -1.41 17.85 -5.26
N PRO A 29 -1.70 18.81 -6.16
CA PRO A 29 -3.00 19.47 -6.19
C PRO A 29 -4.13 18.60 -6.76
N GLU A 30 -3.82 17.56 -7.53
CA GLU A 30 -4.79 16.68 -8.21
C GLU A 30 -4.38 15.21 -8.06
N VAL A 31 -5.37 14.32 -7.99
CA VAL A 31 -5.16 12.86 -8.02
C VAL A 31 -5.08 12.44 -9.48
N ASP A 32 -3.95 11.88 -9.90
CA ASP A 32 -3.73 11.40 -11.26
C ASP A 32 -4.06 9.89 -11.38
N ASP A 33 -4.67 9.50 -12.49
CA ASP A 33 -4.92 8.11 -12.91
C ASP A 33 -3.61 7.30 -13.04
N GLU A 34 -2.47 7.99 -13.17
CA GLU A 34 -1.14 7.38 -13.14
C GLU A 34 -0.89 6.58 -11.86
N TYR A 35 -1.45 7.00 -10.71
CA TYR A 35 -1.23 6.32 -9.44
C TYR A 35 -1.83 4.92 -9.44
N SER A 36 -3.07 4.75 -9.91
CA SER A 36 -3.74 3.45 -9.99
C SER A 36 -3.04 2.50 -10.97
N SER A 37 -2.56 3.03 -12.10
CA SER A 37 -1.79 2.26 -13.08
C SER A 37 -0.46 1.78 -12.51
N TRP A 38 0.21 2.65 -11.75
CA TRP A 38 1.44 2.29 -11.05
C TRP A 38 1.22 1.23 -9.98
N VAL A 39 0.16 1.33 -9.17
CA VAL A 39 -0.18 0.29 -8.18
C VAL A 39 -0.36 -1.07 -8.85
N ARG A 40 -1.05 -1.14 -9.99
CA ARG A 40 -1.20 -2.40 -10.75
C ARG A 40 0.14 -2.99 -11.19
N SER A 41 1.09 -2.15 -11.59
CA SER A 41 2.43 -2.65 -11.96
C SER A 41 3.19 -3.25 -10.76
N LEU A 42 2.96 -2.74 -9.53
CA LEU A 42 3.49 -3.35 -8.31
C LEU A 42 2.83 -4.70 -8.02
N GLU A 43 1.51 -4.80 -8.18
CA GLU A 43 0.78 -6.06 -8.03
C GLU A 43 1.38 -7.15 -8.93
N GLU A 44 1.60 -6.85 -10.21
CA GLU A 44 2.19 -7.76 -11.19
C GLU A 44 3.64 -8.11 -10.88
N THR A 45 4.46 -7.11 -10.52
CA THR A 45 5.90 -7.29 -10.27
C THR A 45 6.16 -8.16 -9.04
N TYR A 46 5.34 -8.02 -7.99
CA TYR A 46 5.55 -8.67 -6.71
C TYR A 46 4.59 -9.83 -6.43
N GLY A 47 3.63 -10.10 -7.33
CA GLY A 47 2.63 -11.16 -7.16
C GLY A 47 1.72 -10.92 -5.94
N VAL A 48 1.36 -9.67 -5.70
CA VAL A 48 0.49 -9.25 -4.58
C VAL A 48 -0.79 -8.61 -5.11
N ASN A 49 -1.80 -8.51 -4.27
CA ASN A 49 -2.97 -7.68 -4.49
C ASN A 49 -2.93 -6.47 -3.55
N ILE A 50 -3.10 -5.27 -4.10
CA ILE A 50 -3.07 -3.99 -3.39
C ILE A 50 -4.40 -3.29 -3.65
N LYS A 51 -5.20 -3.13 -2.59
CA LYS A 51 -6.39 -2.28 -2.64
C LYS A 51 -6.06 -0.93 -2.04
N VAL A 52 -6.37 0.14 -2.76
CA VAL A 52 -6.14 1.51 -2.32
C VAL A 52 -7.45 2.27 -2.29
N GLU A 53 -7.66 3.01 -1.21
CA GLU A 53 -8.73 3.97 -1.04
C GLU A 53 -8.13 5.35 -0.81
N THR A 54 -8.50 6.32 -1.65
CA THR A 54 -8.07 7.71 -1.49
C THR A 54 -9.19 8.50 -0.84
N HIS A 55 -8.92 9.09 0.32
CA HIS A 55 -9.87 9.93 1.03
C HIS A 55 -9.64 11.39 0.68
N MET A 56 -10.70 12.07 0.24
CA MET A 56 -10.66 13.47 -0.12
C MET A 56 -10.97 14.35 1.09
N GLY A 57 -10.17 15.39 1.27
CA GLY A 57 -10.39 16.45 2.26
C GLY A 57 -11.40 17.51 1.78
N PRO A 58 -11.70 18.50 2.64
CA PRO A 58 -12.69 19.55 2.36
C PRO A 58 -12.35 20.41 1.13
N ASP A 59 -11.08 20.45 0.73
CA ASP A 59 -10.58 21.26 -0.38
C ASP A 59 -10.68 20.54 -1.74
N ASN A 60 -11.38 19.39 -1.79
CA ASN A 60 -11.38 18.44 -2.90
C ASN A 60 -9.96 18.00 -3.29
N ARG A 61 -9.08 17.86 -2.29
CA ARG A 61 -7.71 17.36 -2.42
C ARG A 61 -7.54 16.09 -1.60
N PRO A 62 -6.71 15.14 -2.03
CA PRO A 62 -6.48 13.92 -1.27
C PRO A 62 -5.84 14.27 0.09
N SER A 63 -6.45 13.79 1.17
CA SER A 63 -6.05 14.04 2.56
C SER A 63 -5.36 12.84 3.20
N SER A 64 -5.80 11.64 2.83
CA SER A 64 -5.15 10.39 3.22
C SER A 64 -5.36 9.31 2.18
N ILE A 65 -4.47 8.33 2.18
CA ILE A 65 -4.51 7.16 1.32
C ILE A 65 -4.39 5.94 2.23
N ASP A 66 -5.41 5.10 2.18
CA ASP A 66 -5.53 3.90 2.99
C ASP A 66 -5.54 2.69 2.06
N GLY A 67 -5.22 1.52 2.59
CA GLY A 67 -5.28 0.33 1.77
C GLY A 67 -4.84 -0.94 2.47
N VAL A 68 -4.92 -2.03 1.71
CA VAL A 68 -4.50 -3.35 2.15
C VAL A 68 -3.66 -4.03 1.08
N ILE A 69 -2.61 -4.73 1.51
CA ILE A 69 -1.76 -5.57 0.67
C ILE A 69 -1.97 -7.01 1.11
N SER A 70 -2.33 -7.87 0.16
CA SER A 70 -2.55 -9.31 0.36
C SER A 70 -1.85 -10.10 -0.73
N GLY A 71 -1.66 -11.42 -0.56
CA GLY A 71 -1.13 -12.28 -1.62
C GLY A 71 -0.14 -13.33 -1.14
N ASP A 72 0.30 -14.17 -2.07
CA ASP A 72 1.04 -15.41 -1.80
C ASP A 72 2.55 -15.19 -1.58
N GLY A 73 3.01 -13.94 -1.53
CA GLY A 73 4.42 -13.55 -1.39
C GLY A 73 5.04 -13.82 -0.01
N GLY A 74 4.61 -14.87 0.70
CA GLY A 74 5.06 -15.26 2.03
C GLY A 74 4.23 -14.69 3.19
N MET A 75 3.06 -14.12 2.89
CA MET A 75 2.06 -13.74 3.89
C MET A 75 1.38 -15.01 4.44
N PRO A 76 1.23 -15.17 5.77
CA PRO A 76 0.40 -16.25 6.31
C PRO A 76 -1.04 -16.08 5.83
N SER A 77 -1.69 -17.20 5.47
CA SER A 77 -3.12 -17.22 5.14
C SER A 77 -3.93 -16.63 6.30
N GLY A 78 -4.89 -15.75 5.99
CA GLY A 78 -5.71 -15.07 6.99
C GLY A 78 -5.14 -13.74 7.49
N PHE A 79 -4.08 -13.21 6.87
CA PHE A 79 -3.53 -11.90 7.20
C PHE A 79 -3.40 -10.99 5.98
N GLU A 80 -3.54 -9.69 6.21
CA GLU A 80 -3.27 -8.62 5.25
C GLU A 80 -2.41 -7.50 5.88
N TRP A 81 -1.63 -6.79 5.08
CA TRP A 81 -0.91 -5.59 5.52
C TRP A 81 -1.80 -4.40 5.28
N ALA A 82 -2.36 -3.84 6.35
CA ALA A 82 -3.08 -2.59 6.28
C ALA A 82 -2.10 -1.41 6.31
N PHE A 83 -2.40 -0.38 5.53
CA PHE A 83 -1.67 0.86 5.55
C PHE A 83 -2.59 2.07 5.57
N ARG A 84 -2.11 3.13 6.21
CA ARG A 84 -2.69 4.47 6.16
C ARG A 84 -1.55 5.46 6.05
N ILE A 85 -1.65 6.33 5.06
CA ILE A 85 -0.68 7.38 4.79
C ILE A 85 -1.46 8.69 4.77
N ASP A 86 -1.10 9.61 5.65
CA ASP A 86 -1.60 10.97 5.66
C ASP A 86 -0.42 11.96 5.73
N ARG A 87 -0.72 13.26 5.79
CA ARG A 87 0.32 14.30 5.81
C ARG A 87 1.17 14.32 7.08
N HIS A 88 0.72 13.67 8.15
CA HIS A 88 1.35 13.69 9.47
C HIS A 88 2.01 12.36 9.80
N GLU A 89 1.44 11.26 9.34
CA GLU A 89 1.85 9.93 9.73
C GLU A 89 1.69 8.91 8.61
N THR A 90 2.61 7.95 8.62
CA THR A 90 2.52 6.74 7.81
C THR A 90 2.47 5.54 8.76
N ARG A 91 1.37 4.81 8.71
CA ARG A 91 1.12 3.62 9.54
C ARG A 91 1.04 2.38 8.66
N PHE A 92 1.75 1.34 9.06
CA PHE A 92 1.67 0.01 8.49
C PHE A 92 1.45 -1.00 9.61
N GLY A 93 0.52 -1.93 9.43
CA GLY A 93 0.19 -2.94 10.43
C GLY A 93 -0.29 -4.23 9.81
N LEU A 94 0.07 -5.34 10.44
CA LEU A 94 -0.48 -6.64 10.09
C LEU A 94 -1.89 -6.75 10.69
N ARG A 95 -2.86 -7.08 9.86
CA ARG A 95 -4.26 -7.27 10.24
C ARG A 95 -4.67 -8.71 9.98
N SER A 96 -5.37 -9.32 10.95
CA SER A 96 -6.00 -10.63 10.77
C SER A 96 -7.37 -10.48 10.11
N LEU A 97 -7.70 -11.42 9.23
CA LEU A 97 -8.97 -11.50 8.52
C LEU A 97 -10.03 -12.33 9.27
N ASP A 98 -9.64 -13.00 10.36
CA ASP A 98 -10.50 -13.90 11.15
C ASP A 98 -11.25 -13.19 12.31
N SER A 99 -11.49 -11.88 12.21
CA SER A 99 -12.20 -11.09 13.25
C SER A 99 -13.69 -10.94 12.99
#